data_AF-A0A367FUV2-F1
#
_entry.id   AF-A0A367FUV2-F1
#
_cell.length_a   1.000
_cell.length_b   1.000
_cell.length_c   1.000
_cell.angle_alpha   90.00
_cell.angle_beta   90.00
_cell.angle_gamma   90.00
#
_symmetry.space_group_name_H-M   'P 1'
#
loop_
_entity.id
_entity.type
_entity.pdbx_description
1 polymer ?
#
loop_
_entity_poly.entity_id
_entity_poly.type
_entity_poly.pdbx_seq_one_letter_code
_entity_poly.pdbx_strand_id
1 'polypeptide(L)'
;MTLKRTISGMIGTGSLAHNRREFIAENVDSDRVQLNICYQNENLKEVYKELFDEAVERYNIGKRKDRQITNYYEKIRQGKQEKLFHEVIFQIGNREDMAVGTAEGGQAVKVLDEYVKDFQKRNPTLRVFGCYLHQDEATPHLHIDFIPYVTDWKGKGMDTRVSLKQALKILGFQGGNKHDTELNQWMNHEKEVLAGIAKEHGIEWEQKGSHEEHLDVYNFKKKERKKEVQKLEQEKEYLTAENEELTAQIAESRADIQILKDDKEQAIREKQEAEQRAEDAEKELKSLEDRRNVLQPIMDNASKEIKEYGMIKTFLPEAGTFERAVPYRENKIKPLFIKMKNQIAALAGKVVELNKMVESWKNKYQKSVEECDNIQKQLDDVRKENGKLSNDNQRLQETSDRYDRVVRILGMETVEDVVQQDIKEQRALEEKRRMEQMPKGSVLKQLEWATQKSQIENQQRKKNKTKYKGLEI
;
A
#
# COMPACT_ATOMS: atom_id res chain seq x y z
N MET A 1 -25.13 -8.96 -20.35
CA MET A 1 -24.78 -7.54 -20.19
C MET A 1 -24.72 -6.95 -21.59
N THR A 2 -25.42 -5.86 -21.89
CA THR A 2 -25.33 -5.20 -23.21
C THR A 2 -24.02 -4.43 -23.30
N LEU A 3 -23.27 -4.60 -24.39
CA LEU A 3 -21.96 -3.98 -24.58
C LEU A 3 -22.15 -2.50 -24.91
N LYS A 4 -21.59 -1.59 -24.12
CA LYS A 4 -21.68 -0.13 -24.38
C LYS A 4 -20.38 0.39 -24.98
N ARG A 5 -20.46 1.13 -26.09
CA ARG A 5 -19.30 1.67 -26.81
C ARG A 5 -19.58 3.04 -27.39
N THR A 6 -18.55 3.88 -27.42
CA THR A 6 -18.63 5.19 -28.07
C THR A 6 -18.68 5.05 -29.58
N ILE A 7 -19.37 5.96 -30.26
CA ILE A 7 -19.34 6.05 -31.72
C ILE A 7 -18.80 7.43 -32.09
N SER A 8 -17.75 7.45 -32.90
CA SER A 8 -17.14 8.66 -33.41
C SER A 8 -17.32 8.78 -34.91
N GLY A 9 -17.38 10.03 -35.35
CA GLY A 9 -17.64 10.45 -36.72
C GLY A 9 -17.06 11.84 -36.83
N MET A 10 -16.07 12.01 -37.70
CA MET A 10 -15.33 13.26 -37.85
C MET A 10 -14.94 13.53 -39.29
N ILE A 11 -14.64 14.79 -39.58
CA ILE A 11 -14.10 15.18 -40.88
C ILE A 11 -12.60 14.92 -40.87
N GLY A 12 -12.16 14.09 -41.79
CA GLY A 12 -10.75 13.77 -41.98
C GLY A 12 -9.99 14.90 -42.70
N THR A 13 -8.66 14.79 -42.69
CA THR A 13 -7.80 15.77 -43.37
C THR A 13 -7.79 15.59 -44.89
N GLY A 14 -8.26 14.44 -45.39
CA GLY A 14 -8.37 14.12 -46.82
C GLY A 14 -7.04 13.67 -47.41
N SER A 15 -6.40 12.65 -46.84
CA SER A 15 -5.10 12.15 -47.32
C SER A 15 -5.26 10.88 -48.17
N LEU A 16 -5.45 11.04 -49.48
CA LEU A 16 -5.65 9.90 -50.39
C LEU A 16 -4.48 8.90 -50.37
N ALA A 17 -3.24 9.39 -50.30
CA ALA A 17 -2.05 8.54 -50.26
C ALA A 17 -2.00 7.70 -48.96
N HIS A 18 -2.46 8.26 -47.84
CA HIS A 18 -2.59 7.52 -46.58
C HIS A 18 -3.68 6.45 -46.69
N ASN A 19 -4.83 6.80 -47.25
CA ASN A 19 -5.98 5.89 -47.36
C ASN A 19 -5.69 4.68 -48.26
N ARG A 20 -4.94 4.92 -49.34
CA ARG A 20 -4.50 3.91 -50.31
C ARG A 20 -3.26 3.13 -49.88
N ARG A 21 -2.66 3.49 -48.73
CA ARG A 21 -1.40 2.93 -48.25
C ARG A 21 -0.28 3.05 -49.31
N GLU A 22 -0.22 4.19 -50.02
CA GLU A 22 0.88 4.52 -50.94
C GLU A 22 2.21 4.74 -50.17
N PHE A 23 2.11 5.03 -48.87
CA PHE A 23 3.20 4.97 -47.91
C PHE A 23 2.70 4.38 -46.59
N ILE A 24 3.62 3.84 -45.79
CA ILE A 24 3.32 3.31 -44.45
C ILE A 24 3.62 4.40 -43.42
N ALA A 25 2.60 4.86 -42.70
CA ALA A 25 2.76 5.80 -41.60
C ALA A 25 3.21 5.08 -40.31
N GLU A 26 3.76 5.81 -39.35
CA GLU A 26 4.28 5.25 -38.09
C GLU A 26 3.22 4.50 -37.27
N ASN A 27 1.95 4.90 -37.39
CA ASN A 27 0.80 4.28 -36.72
C ASN A 27 0.22 3.06 -37.46
N VAL A 28 0.77 2.71 -38.63
CA VAL A 28 0.31 1.59 -39.46
C VAL A 28 1.21 0.39 -39.23
N ASP A 29 0.59 -0.74 -38.91
CA ASP A 29 1.24 -2.04 -38.84
C ASP A 29 1.23 -2.70 -40.23
N SER A 30 2.42 -2.83 -40.83
CA SER A 30 2.58 -3.37 -42.18
C SER A 30 2.02 -4.78 -42.36
N ASP A 31 2.05 -5.60 -41.31
CA ASP A 31 1.63 -7.01 -41.39
C ASP A 31 0.11 -7.15 -41.47
N ARG A 32 -0.62 -6.10 -41.10
CA ARG A 32 -2.08 -6.04 -41.06
C ARG A 32 -2.71 -5.30 -42.22
N VAL A 33 -1.92 -4.64 -43.09
CA VAL A 33 -2.42 -3.90 -44.26
C VAL A 33 -3.30 -4.79 -45.16
N GLN A 34 -2.95 -6.07 -45.27
CA GLN A 34 -3.71 -7.08 -46.02
C GLN A 34 -5.12 -7.36 -45.46
N LEU A 35 -5.41 -6.96 -44.22
CA LEU A 35 -6.74 -7.07 -43.61
C LEU A 35 -7.66 -5.90 -43.99
N ASN A 36 -7.12 -4.82 -44.55
CA ASN A 36 -7.93 -3.67 -44.95
C ASN A 36 -8.94 -4.06 -46.05
N ILE A 37 -10.12 -3.45 -46.00
CA ILE A 37 -11.15 -3.64 -47.04
C ILE A 37 -11.25 -2.36 -47.87
N CYS A 38 -11.09 -2.49 -49.18
CA CYS A 38 -11.33 -1.40 -50.12
C CYS A 38 -12.68 -1.61 -50.80
N TYR A 39 -13.65 -0.75 -50.51
CA TYR A 39 -14.97 -0.79 -51.14
C TYR A 39 -14.98 0.00 -52.46
N GLN A 40 -14.20 1.07 -52.53
CA GLN A 40 -14.14 1.95 -53.69
C GLN A 40 -12.79 2.66 -53.76
N ASN A 41 -12.20 2.72 -54.95
CA ASN A 41 -10.96 3.44 -55.22
C ASN A 41 -10.92 3.92 -56.68
N GLU A 42 -11.58 5.04 -56.93
CA GLU A 42 -11.64 5.67 -58.24
C GLU A 42 -10.63 6.83 -58.36
N ASN A 43 -10.27 7.15 -59.60
CA ASN A 43 -9.44 8.32 -59.86
C ASN A 43 -10.29 9.59 -59.75
N LEU A 44 -9.94 10.46 -58.79
CA LEU A 44 -10.68 11.69 -58.53
C LEU A 44 -10.87 12.57 -59.79
N LYS A 45 -9.87 12.65 -60.68
CA LYS A 45 -9.98 13.47 -61.90
C LYS A 45 -10.99 12.91 -62.88
N GLU A 46 -11.08 11.58 -63.01
CA GLU A 46 -12.07 10.95 -63.89
C GLU A 46 -13.48 11.11 -63.33
N VAL A 47 -13.67 10.94 -62.00
CA VAL A 47 -14.96 11.23 -61.35
C VAL A 47 -15.40 12.67 -61.58
N TYR A 48 -14.47 13.62 -61.55
CA TYR A 48 -14.77 15.03 -61.87
C TYR A 48 -15.25 15.24 -63.30
N LYS A 49 -14.67 14.51 -64.27
CA LYS A 49 -15.12 14.59 -65.66
C LYS A 49 -16.54 14.05 -65.79
N GLU A 50 -16.79 12.87 -65.23
CA GLU A 50 -18.10 12.22 -65.22
C GLU A 50 -19.19 13.11 -64.61
N LEU A 51 -18.91 13.79 -63.50
CA LEU A 51 -19.89 14.62 -62.81
C LEU A 51 -20.13 15.98 -63.46
N PHE A 52 -19.12 16.58 -64.09
CA PHE A 52 -19.15 18.02 -64.39
C PHE A 52 -18.88 18.40 -65.85
N ASP A 53 -18.28 17.55 -66.69
CA ASP A 53 -17.88 17.98 -68.04
C ASP A 53 -19.08 18.40 -68.90
N GLU A 54 -20.18 17.64 -68.86
CA GLU A 54 -21.41 18.04 -69.57
C GLU A 54 -21.97 19.39 -69.07
N ALA A 55 -21.89 19.63 -67.77
CA ALA A 55 -22.32 20.91 -67.18
C ALA A 55 -21.37 22.07 -67.56
N VAL A 56 -20.08 21.79 -67.72
CA VAL A 56 -19.09 22.75 -68.22
C VAL A 56 -19.40 23.13 -69.65
N GLU A 57 -19.70 22.15 -70.50
CA GLU A 57 -20.10 22.37 -71.89
C GLU A 57 -21.32 23.28 -71.96
N ARG A 58 -22.40 22.94 -71.23
CA ARG A 58 -23.62 23.76 -71.16
C ARG A 58 -23.34 25.18 -70.65
N TYR A 59 -22.52 25.32 -69.61
CA TYR A 59 -22.18 26.63 -69.03
C TYR A 59 -21.37 27.53 -69.99
N ASN A 60 -20.51 26.94 -70.81
CA ASN A 60 -19.61 27.66 -71.71
C ASN A 60 -20.31 28.21 -72.97
N ILE A 61 -21.50 27.73 -73.30
CA ILE A 61 -22.30 28.24 -74.43
C ILE A 61 -22.57 29.73 -74.22
N GLY A 62 -22.19 30.54 -75.21
CA GLY A 62 -22.39 32.00 -75.18
C GLY A 62 -21.51 32.76 -74.19
N LYS A 63 -20.51 32.13 -73.56
CA LYS A 63 -19.53 32.82 -72.70
C LYS A 63 -18.36 33.35 -73.53
N ARG A 64 -17.85 34.52 -73.12
CA ARG A 64 -16.58 35.06 -73.63
C ARG A 64 -15.42 34.13 -73.25
N LYS A 65 -14.36 34.08 -74.07
CA LYS A 65 -13.18 33.21 -73.87
C LYS A 65 -12.55 33.34 -72.48
N ASP A 66 -12.50 34.55 -71.92
CA ASP A 66 -11.96 34.83 -70.57
C ASP A 66 -12.82 34.25 -69.42
N ARG A 67 -14.06 33.86 -69.70
CA ARG A 67 -15.05 33.36 -68.73
C ARG A 67 -15.41 31.89 -68.90
N GLN A 68 -14.88 31.24 -69.92
CA GLN A 68 -15.08 29.81 -70.14
C GLN A 68 -14.28 28.99 -69.13
N ILE A 69 -14.83 27.86 -68.71
CA ILE A 69 -14.18 26.90 -67.85
C ILE A 69 -13.58 25.84 -68.75
N THR A 70 -12.25 25.71 -68.77
CA THR A 70 -11.56 24.68 -69.57
C THR A 70 -11.40 23.36 -68.82
N ASN A 71 -11.17 23.43 -67.51
CA ASN A 71 -11.03 22.28 -66.64
C ASN A 71 -11.64 22.60 -65.27
N TYR A 72 -12.74 21.95 -64.92
CA TYR A 72 -13.45 22.26 -63.68
C TYR A 72 -12.71 21.75 -62.44
N TYR A 73 -12.03 20.61 -62.52
CA TYR A 73 -11.17 20.10 -61.45
C TYR A 73 -10.10 21.12 -61.07
N GLU A 74 -9.34 21.65 -62.04
CA GLU A 74 -8.30 22.66 -61.77
C GLU A 74 -8.90 23.97 -61.28
N LYS A 75 -10.10 24.35 -61.76
CA LYS A 75 -10.83 25.51 -61.24
C LYS A 75 -11.17 25.37 -59.75
N ILE A 76 -11.63 24.21 -59.30
CA ILE A 76 -11.91 23.96 -57.88
C ILE A 76 -10.60 23.89 -57.09
N ARG A 77 -9.59 23.19 -57.59
CA ARG A 77 -8.27 23.07 -56.95
C ARG A 77 -7.59 24.43 -56.68
N GLN A 78 -7.71 25.37 -57.62
CA GLN A 78 -7.16 26.72 -57.49
C GLN A 78 -8.08 27.67 -56.71
N GLY A 79 -9.36 27.31 -56.57
CA GLY A 79 -10.34 28.04 -55.81
C GLY A 79 -10.11 27.96 -54.30
N LYS A 80 -10.59 28.96 -53.57
CA LYS A 80 -10.57 28.98 -52.09
C LYS A 80 -11.94 28.71 -51.45
N GLN A 81 -12.99 28.61 -52.26
CA GLN A 81 -14.37 28.53 -51.79
C GLN A 81 -14.80 27.11 -51.42
N GLU A 82 -14.44 26.13 -52.26
CA GLU A 82 -14.85 24.74 -52.14
C GLU A 82 -13.60 23.84 -52.15
N LYS A 83 -13.67 22.67 -51.52
CA LYS A 83 -12.61 21.65 -51.58
C LYS A 83 -12.85 20.71 -52.75
N LEU A 84 -11.79 20.06 -53.24
CA LEU A 84 -11.91 19.03 -54.27
C LEU A 84 -12.74 17.81 -53.79
N PHE A 85 -12.60 17.48 -52.52
CA PHE A 85 -13.37 16.43 -51.88
C PHE A 85 -13.36 16.65 -50.37
N HIS A 86 -14.18 15.85 -49.69
CA HIS A 86 -14.22 15.76 -48.24
C HIS A 86 -14.05 14.31 -47.82
N GLU A 87 -13.42 14.13 -46.66
CA GLU A 87 -13.23 12.83 -46.02
C GLU A 87 -14.04 12.80 -44.73
N VAL A 88 -14.72 11.68 -44.49
CA VAL A 88 -15.27 11.36 -43.17
C VAL A 88 -14.67 10.08 -42.63
N ILE A 89 -14.47 10.07 -41.32
CA ILE A 89 -13.90 8.94 -40.59
C ILE A 89 -14.91 8.49 -39.54
N PHE A 90 -15.29 7.22 -39.58
CA PHE A 90 -16.18 6.59 -38.59
C PHE A 90 -15.48 5.48 -37.84
N GLN A 91 -15.68 5.42 -36.52
CA GLN A 91 -15.10 4.41 -35.64
C GLN A 91 -16.08 4.06 -34.51
N ILE A 92 -16.01 2.81 -34.06
CA ILE A 92 -16.73 2.31 -32.88
C ILE A 92 -15.69 1.99 -31.80
N GLY A 93 -15.93 2.45 -30.58
CA GLY A 93 -15.03 2.32 -29.44
C GLY A 93 -13.71 3.06 -29.62
N ASN A 94 -12.70 2.60 -28.88
CA ASN A 94 -11.33 3.08 -28.89
C ASN A 94 -10.36 1.89 -28.71
N ARG A 95 -9.06 2.17 -28.57
CA ARG A 95 -8.03 1.12 -28.45
C ARG A 95 -8.23 0.20 -27.24
N GLU A 96 -8.83 0.67 -26.16
CA GLU A 96 -8.99 -0.14 -24.94
C GLU A 96 -10.13 -1.15 -25.05
N ASP A 97 -11.15 -0.87 -25.88
CA ASP A 97 -12.41 -1.62 -25.86
C ASP A 97 -12.82 -2.20 -27.23
N MET A 98 -12.13 -1.81 -28.32
CA MET A 98 -12.38 -2.18 -29.72
C MET A 98 -11.08 -2.36 -30.53
N ALA A 99 -9.95 -2.63 -29.86
CA ALA A 99 -8.66 -2.85 -30.54
C ALA A 99 -8.73 -3.89 -31.66
N VAL A 100 -7.98 -3.65 -32.74
CA VAL A 100 -7.84 -4.65 -33.80
C VAL A 100 -7.18 -5.92 -33.24
N GLY A 101 -7.67 -7.09 -33.65
CA GLY A 101 -7.17 -8.41 -33.21
C GLY A 101 -7.93 -8.99 -32.02
N THR A 102 -8.81 -8.22 -31.38
CA THR A 102 -9.74 -8.72 -30.36
C THR A 102 -11.07 -9.14 -30.97
N ALA A 103 -11.87 -9.87 -30.19
CA ALA A 103 -13.22 -10.26 -30.60
C ALA A 103 -14.12 -9.03 -30.82
N GLU A 104 -13.99 -8.02 -29.96
CA GLU A 104 -14.70 -6.75 -30.03
C GLU A 104 -14.29 -5.96 -31.28
N GLY A 105 -12.99 -5.85 -31.59
CA GLY A 105 -12.53 -5.24 -32.84
C GLY A 105 -13.11 -5.92 -34.08
N GLY A 106 -13.23 -7.26 -34.06
CA GLY A 106 -13.92 -8.01 -35.11
C GLY A 106 -15.42 -7.69 -35.23
N GLN A 107 -16.10 -7.31 -34.14
CA GLN A 107 -17.48 -6.82 -34.18
C GLN A 107 -17.56 -5.41 -34.80
N ALA A 108 -16.65 -4.51 -34.44
CA ALA A 108 -16.58 -3.17 -35.03
C ALA A 108 -16.43 -3.24 -36.56
N VAL A 109 -15.58 -4.15 -37.06
CA VAL A 109 -15.40 -4.41 -38.49
C VAL A 109 -16.70 -4.81 -39.17
N LYS A 110 -17.48 -5.73 -38.59
CA LYS A 110 -18.77 -6.18 -39.14
C LYS A 110 -19.78 -5.04 -39.23
N VAL A 111 -19.89 -4.24 -38.16
CA VAL A 111 -20.81 -3.11 -38.12
C VAL A 111 -20.43 -2.04 -39.15
N LEU A 112 -19.14 -1.73 -39.29
CA LEU A 112 -18.65 -0.75 -40.26
C LEU A 112 -18.80 -1.25 -41.72
N ASP A 113 -18.56 -2.54 -41.98
CA ASP A 113 -18.79 -3.19 -43.27
C ASP A 113 -20.29 -3.18 -43.66
N GLU A 114 -21.19 -3.33 -42.71
CA GLU A 114 -22.62 -3.22 -42.98
C GLU A 114 -23.05 -1.77 -43.23
N TYR A 115 -22.56 -0.84 -42.41
CA TYR A 115 -22.87 0.58 -42.51
C TYR A 115 -22.56 1.19 -43.88
N VAL A 116 -21.44 0.80 -44.48
CA VAL A 116 -20.97 1.37 -45.75
C VAL A 116 -21.81 0.95 -46.96
N LYS A 117 -22.42 -0.26 -46.94
CA LYS A 117 -23.15 -0.83 -48.09
C LYS A 117 -24.28 0.04 -48.60
N ASP A 118 -24.93 0.78 -47.71
CA ASP A 118 -26.03 1.69 -48.04
C ASP A 118 -25.66 3.17 -47.94
N PHE A 119 -24.39 3.51 -47.68
CA PHE A 119 -23.94 4.89 -47.48
C PHE A 119 -24.24 5.78 -48.70
N GLN A 120 -23.87 5.35 -49.91
CA GLN A 120 -24.10 6.11 -51.14
C GLN A 120 -25.60 6.29 -51.45
N LYS A 121 -26.44 5.31 -51.06
CA LYS A 121 -27.90 5.37 -51.25
C LYS A 121 -28.54 6.40 -50.32
N ARG A 122 -28.09 6.48 -49.07
CA ARG A 122 -28.52 7.50 -48.10
C ARG A 122 -28.02 8.90 -48.47
N ASN A 123 -26.88 8.97 -49.14
CA ASN A 123 -26.19 10.22 -49.48
C ASN A 123 -26.05 10.44 -51.00
N PRO A 124 -27.16 10.56 -51.75
CA PRO A 124 -27.12 10.66 -53.22
C PRO A 124 -26.39 11.91 -53.75
N THR A 125 -26.26 12.98 -52.96
CA THR A 125 -25.55 14.20 -53.35
C THR A 125 -24.06 14.20 -52.98
N LEU A 126 -23.58 13.13 -52.34
CA LEU A 126 -22.19 12.94 -51.95
C LEU A 126 -21.63 11.76 -52.75
N ARG A 127 -21.00 12.04 -53.90
CA ARG A 127 -20.41 10.99 -54.74
C ARG A 127 -19.16 10.46 -54.08
N VAL A 128 -19.25 9.30 -53.43
CA VAL A 128 -18.12 8.57 -52.86
C VAL A 128 -17.24 8.10 -54.00
N PHE A 129 -15.93 8.34 -53.92
CA PHE A 129 -14.95 7.83 -54.91
C PHE A 129 -13.83 7.03 -54.23
N GLY A 130 -13.65 7.19 -52.92
CA GLY A 130 -12.73 6.41 -52.10
C GLY A 130 -13.45 5.90 -50.86
N CYS A 131 -13.33 4.62 -50.55
CA CYS A 131 -13.84 4.08 -49.31
C CYS A 131 -13.03 2.88 -48.83
N TYR A 132 -12.53 2.98 -47.60
CA TYR A 132 -11.56 2.06 -47.03
C TYR A 132 -11.88 1.77 -45.56
N LEU A 133 -11.93 0.50 -45.17
CA LEU A 133 -11.94 0.07 -43.78
C LEU A 133 -10.52 -0.34 -43.40
N HIS A 134 -9.89 0.42 -42.51
CA HIS A 134 -8.54 0.16 -42.03
C HIS A 134 -8.59 -0.71 -40.78
N GLN A 135 -7.83 -1.80 -40.80
CA GLN A 135 -7.61 -2.77 -39.71
C GLN A 135 -6.12 -2.88 -39.36
N ASP A 136 -5.28 -2.04 -39.94
CA ASP A 136 -3.83 -2.03 -39.77
C ASP A 136 -3.36 -1.01 -38.73
N GLU A 137 -4.27 -0.27 -38.11
CA GLU A 137 -3.97 0.69 -37.05
C GLU A 137 -4.43 0.20 -35.67
N ALA A 138 -4.62 1.10 -34.70
CA ALA A 138 -4.99 0.73 -33.33
C ALA A 138 -6.42 0.20 -33.20
N THR A 139 -7.36 0.80 -33.91
CA THR A 139 -8.81 0.49 -33.84
C THR A 139 -9.36 0.41 -35.26
N PRO A 140 -10.27 -0.51 -35.61
CA PRO A 140 -10.90 -0.52 -36.93
C PRO A 140 -11.66 0.77 -37.18
N HIS A 141 -11.42 1.42 -38.32
CA HIS A 141 -12.09 2.68 -38.67
C HIS A 141 -12.25 2.83 -40.18
N LEU A 142 -13.31 3.52 -40.58
CA LEU A 142 -13.74 3.66 -41.96
C LEU A 142 -13.41 5.06 -42.47
N HIS A 143 -12.68 5.15 -43.57
CA HIS A 143 -12.47 6.38 -44.33
C HIS A 143 -13.40 6.40 -45.54
N ILE A 144 -14.17 7.48 -45.71
CA ILE A 144 -15.04 7.70 -46.87
C ILE A 144 -14.70 9.06 -47.50
N ASP A 145 -14.14 9.02 -48.70
CA ASP A 145 -13.79 10.18 -49.52
C ASP A 145 -14.89 10.43 -50.56
N PHE A 146 -15.49 11.62 -50.54
CA PHE A 146 -16.60 11.97 -51.43
C PHE A 146 -16.53 13.40 -51.98
N ILE A 147 -17.17 13.60 -53.14
CA ILE A 147 -17.34 14.89 -53.78
C ILE A 147 -18.79 15.34 -53.57
N PRO A 148 -19.04 16.42 -52.81
CA PRO A 148 -20.37 16.96 -52.68
C PRO A 148 -20.74 17.76 -53.93
N TYR A 149 -21.88 17.44 -54.52
CA TYR A 149 -22.33 18.12 -55.72
C TYR A 149 -23.83 18.42 -55.67
N VAL A 150 -24.23 19.38 -56.50
CA VAL A 150 -25.61 19.81 -56.68
C VAL A 150 -25.89 19.87 -58.15
N THR A 151 -27.03 19.35 -58.57
CA THR A 151 -27.60 19.50 -59.91
C THR A 151 -28.71 20.55 -59.90
N ASP A 152 -29.14 20.99 -61.08
CA ASP A 152 -30.26 21.93 -61.27
C ASP A 152 -30.13 23.27 -60.51
N TRP A 153 -28.89 23.72 -60.27
CA TRP A 153 -28.61 24.96 -59.56
C TRP A 153 -29.14 26.18 -60.33
N LYS A 154 -30.04 26.92 -59.68
CA LYS A 154 -30.70 28.11 -60.25
C LYS A 154 -29.93 29.42 -60.05
N GLY A 155 -28.85 29.42 -59.25
CA GLY A 155 -28.08 30.62 -58.94
C GLY A 155 -27.02 30.95 -60.00
N LYS A 156 -26.12 31.88 -59.67
CA LYS A 156 -24.97 32.19 -60.55
C LYS A 156 -24.02 30.99 -60.63
N GLY A 157 -23.57 30.64 -61.84
CA GLY A 157 -22.57 29.60 -62.09
C GLY A 157 -23.08 28.50 -63.03
N MET A 158 -22.45 27.34 -62.96
CA MET A 158 -22.90 26.11 -63.60
C MET A 158 -24.17 25.58 -62.92
N ASP A 159 -25.01 24.89 -63.68
CA ASP A 159 -26.20 24.16 -63.22
C ASP A 159 -25.83 22.94 -62.36
N THR A 160 -24.71 22.29 -62.66
CA THR A 160 -24.09 21.27 -61.79
C THR A 160 -22.78 21.79 -61.22
N ARG A 161 -22.62 21.76 -59.89
CA ARG A 161 -21.43 22.34 -59.22
C ARG A 161 -21.10 21.67 -57.90
N VAL A 162 -19.83 21.77 -57.50
CA VAL A 162 -19.39 21.42 -56.14
C VAL A 162 -19.98 22.40 -55.15
N SER A 163 -20.65 21.87 -54.12
CA SER A 163 -20.98 22.64 -52.92
C SER A 163 -21.45 21.74 -51.78
N LEU A 164 -20.64 21.62 -50.72
CA LEU A 164 -20.98 20.82 -49.55
C LEU A 164 -22.27 21.29 -48.88
N LYS A 165 -22.36 22.60 -48.64
CA LYS A 165 -23.49 23.20 -47.94
C LYS A 165 -24.82 22.91 -48.64
N GLN A 166 -24.85 23.08 -49.96
CA GLN A 166 -26.07 22.86 -50.73
C GLN A 166 -26.37 21.37 -50.94
N ALA A 167 -25.34 20.53 -51.10
CA ALA A 167 -25.49 19.08 -51.19
C ALA A 167 -26.16 18.51 -49.92
N LEU A 168 -25.70 18.93 -48.74
CA LEU A 168 -26.30 18.52 -47.46
C LEU A 168 -27.71 19.11 -47.26
N LYS A 169 -27.95 20.33 -47.75
CA LYS A 169 -29.30 20.93 -47.71
C LYS A 169 -30.33 20.14 -48.52
N ILE A 170 -29.94 19.58 -49.66
CA ILE A 170 -30.80 18.71 -50.47
C ILE A 170 -31.14 17.41 -49.72
N LEU A 171 -30.22 16.91 -48.88
CA LEU A 171 -30.46 15.77 -47.99
C LEU A 171 -31.35 16.12 -46.77
N GLY A 172 -31.76 17.38 -46.62
CA GLY A 172 -32.65 17.84 -45.56
C GLY A 172 -31.96 18.54 -44.38
N PHE A 173 -30.63 18.69 -44.39
CA PHE A 173 -29.89 19.35 -43.32
C PHE A 173 -29.79 20.85 -43.59
N GLN A 174 -30.54 21.67 -42.85
CA GLN A 174 -30.71 23.09 -43.16
C GLN A 174 -29.78 24.03 -42.39
N GLY A 175 -29.16 23.54 -41.30
CA GLY A 175 -28.26 24.32 -40.45
C GLY A 175 -29.00 25.42 -39.69
N GLY A 176 -28.82 25.47 -38.37
CA GLY A 176 -29.49 26.45 -37.51
C GLY A 176 -28.55 27.59 -37.10
N ASN A 177 -27.66 27.29 -36.16
CA ASN A 177 -26.77 28.26 -35.54
C ASN A 177 -25.28 27.88 -35.77
N LYS A 178 -24.35 28.67 -35.22
CA LYS A 178 -22.90 28.49 -35.43
C LYS A 178 -22.38 27.10 -35.00
N HIS A 179 -23.04 26.44 -34.05
CA HIS A 179 -22.65 25.12 -33.53
C HIS A 179 -23.45 23.98 -34.16
N ASP A 180 -24.55 24.30 -34.84
CA ASP A 180 -25.48 23.37 -35.46
C ASP A 180 -25.53 23.58 -36.97
N THR A 181 -24.38 23.36 -37.62
CA THR A 181 -24.24 23.47 -39.08
C THR A 181 -24.85 22.28 -39.79
N GLU A 182 -25.14 22.40 -41.10
CA GLU A 182 -25.63 21.31 -41.94
C GLU A 182 -24.72 20.07 -41.82
N LEU A 183 -23.40 20.29 -41.72
CA LEU A 183 -22.40 19.25 -41.57
C LEU A 183 -22.48 18.53 -40.23
N ASN A 184 -22.69 19.28 -39.14
CA ASN A 184 -22.82 18.68 -37.80
C ASN A 184 -24.12 17.88 -37.67
N GLN A 185 -25.23 18.40 -38.20
CA GLN A 185 -26.51 17.68 -38.23
C GLN A 185 -26.39 16.38 -39.02
N TRP A 186 -25.80 16.44 -40.22
CA TRP A 186 -25.57 15.26 -41.05
C TRP A 186 -24.63 14.25 -40.39
N MET A 187 -23.53 14.71 -39.80
CA MET A 187 -22.58 13.83 -39.09
C MET A 187 -23.24 13.13 -37.89
N ASN A 188 -24.09 13.83 -37.15
CA ASN A 188 -24.83 13.23 -36.05
C ASN A 188 -25.87 12.23 -36.55
N HIS A 189 -26.56 12.53 -37.63
CA HIS A 189 -27.48 11.59 -38.28
C HIS A 189 -26.77 10.31 -38.73
N GLU A 190 -25.60 10.42 -39.37
CA GLU A 190 -24.84 9.23 -39.77
C GLU A 190 -24.32 8.43 -38.56
N LYS A 191 -23.97 9.08 -37.44
CA LYS A 191 -23.67 8.39 -36.17
C LYS A 191 -24.89 7.66 -35.62
N GLU A 192 -26.09 8.22 -35.72
CA GLU A 192 -27.33 7.56 -35.31
C GLU A 192 -27.64 6.34 -36.17
N VAL A 193 -27.43 6.42 -37.50
CA VAL A 193 -27.56 5.28 -38.40
C VAL A 193 -26.55 4.18 -38.02
N LEU A 194 -25.29 4.55 -37.83
CA LEU A 194 -24.25 3.62 -37.39
C LEU A 194 -24.59 3.01 -36.01
N ALA A 195 -25.15 3.78 -35.09
CA ALA A 195 -25.61 3.31 -33.79
C ALA A 195 -26.78 2.31 -33.91
N GLY A 196 -27.69 2.53 -34.86
CA GLY A 196 -28.77 1.60 -35.16
C GLY A 196 -28.24 0.23 -35.57
N ILE A 197 -27.30 0.21 -36.52
CA ILE A 197 -26.64 -1.02 -36.97
C ILE A 197 -25.83 -1.64 -35.83
N ALA A 198 -25.06 -0.86 -35.09
CA ALA A 198 -24.29 -1.34 -33.94
C ALA A 198 -25.19 -2.03 -32.91
N LYS A 199 -26.40 -1.50 -32.67
CA LYS A 199 -27.38 -2.06 -31.75
C LYS A 199 -27.89 -3.43 -32.20
N GLU A 200 -28.08 -3.64 -33.51
CA GLU A 200 -28.46 -4.95 -34.07
C GLU A 200 -27.35 -6.00 -33.85
N HIS A 201 -26.09 -5.55 -33.78
CA HIS A 201 -24.93 -6.37 -33.41
C HIS A 201 -24.67 -6.43 -31.89
N GLY A 202 -25.60 -5.94 -31.05
CA GLY A 202 -25.52 -6.03 -29.59
C GLY A 202 -24.67 -4.94 -28.91
N ILE A 203 -24.34 -3.87 -29.63
CA ILE A 203 -23.54 -2.74 -29.14
C ILE A 203 -24.44 -1.53 -28.92
N GLU A 204 -24.61 -1.11 -27.67
CA GLU A 204 -25.30 0.12 -27.30
C GLU A 204 -24.38 1.34 -27.42
N TRP A 205 -24.90 2.43 -27.98
CA TRP A 205 -24.16 3.67 -28.14
C TRP A 205 -24.01 4.41 -26.80
N GLU A 206 -22.77 4.53 -26.33
CA GLU A 206 -22.39 5.32 -25.15
C GLU A 206 -22.16 6.79 -25.56
N GLN A 207 -23.08 7.67 -25.16
CA GLN A 207 -22.96 9.11 -25.39
C GLN A 207 -22.16 9.78 -24.26
N LYS A 208 -20.86 9.97 -24.47
CA LYS A 208 -20.02 10.82 -23.60
C LYS A 208 -20.28 12.28 -23.98
N GLY A 209 -20.63 13.12 -23.00
CA GLY A 209 -21.02 14.53 -23.21
C GLY A 209 -20.04 15.28 -24.13
N SER A 210 -20.56 15.86 -25.20
CA SER A 210 -19.81 16.39 -26.35
C SER A 210 -19.14 17.75 -26.07
N HIS A 211 -18.14 17.78 -25.19
CA HIS A 211 -17.35 18.98 -24.91
C HIS A 211 -15.85 18.83 -25.15
N GLU A 212 -15.41 17.72 -25.74
CA GLU A 212 -14.01 17.57 -26.13
C GLU A 212 -13.81 18.08 -27.57
N GLU A 213 -13.00 19.11 -27.72
CA GLU A 213 -12.50 19.55 -29.02
C GLU A 213 -11.86 18.35 -29.75
N HIS A 214 -12.21 18.18 -31.03
CA HIS A 214 -11.59 17.17 -31.89
C HIS A 214 -10.12 17.53 -32.10
N LEU A 215 -9.24 16.81 -31.40
CA LEU A 215 -7.79 16.97 -31.52
C LEU A 215 -7.29 16.02 -32.62
N ASP A 216 -6.35 16.47 -33.44
CA ASP A 216 -5.60 15.58 -34.33
C ASP A 216 -4.83 14.52 -33.52
N VAL A 217 -4.39 13.44 -34.19
CA VAL A 217 -3.70 12.29 -33.56
C VAL A 217 -2.50 12.74 -32.71
N TYR A 218 -1.75 13.74 -33.19
CA TYR A 218 -0.58 14.26 -32.48
C TYR A 218 -0.95 15.01 -31.21
N ASN A 219 -1.95 15.89 -31.28
CA ASN A 219 -2.45 16.68 -30.15
C ASN A 219 -3.18 15.81 -29.13
N PHE A 220 -3.89 14.77 -29.55
CA PHE A 220 -4.45 13.76 -28.65
C PHE A 220 -3.35 13.04 -27.86
N LYS A 221 -2.32 12.52 -28.55
CA LYS A 221 -1.14 11.90 -27.89
C LYS A 221 -0.44 12.86 -26.93
N LYS A 222 -0.40 14.16 -27.24
CA LYS A 222 0.21 15.18 -26.37
C LYS A 222 -0.64 15.45 -25.11
N LYS A 223 -1.96 15.51 -25.25
CA LYS A 223 -2.89 15.70 -24.11
C LYS A 223 -2.83 14.49 -23.18
N GLU A 224 -2.86 13.27 -23.71
CA GLU A 224 -2.78 12.05 -22.90
C GLU A 224 -1.43 11.93 -22.19
N ARG A 225 -0.31 12.19 -22.88
CA ARG A 225 1.02 12.24 -22.22
C ARG A 225 1.08 13.26 -21.08
N LYS A 226 0.40 14.40 -21.20
CA LYS A 226 0.36 15.40 -20.12
C LYS A 226 -0.40 14.91 -18.89
N LYS A 227 -1.51 14.18 -19.08
CA LYS A 227 -2.26 13.56 -17.98
C LYS A 227 -1.46 12.45 -17.31
N GLU A 228 -0.78 11.63 -18.12
CA GLU A 228 0.11 10.57 -17.63
C GLU A 228 1.24 11.15 -16.78
N VAL A 229 1.93 12.18 -17.27
CA VAL A 229 2.98 12.88 -16.51
C VAL A 229 2.43 13.45 -15.20
N GLN A 230 1.25 14.06 -15.18
CA GLN A 230 0.63 14.55 -13.94
C GLN A 230 0.33 13.43 -12.94
N LYS A 231 -0.18 12.28 -13.40
CA LYS A 231 -0.41 11.12 -12.53
C LYS A 231 0.91 10.59 -11.96
N LEU A 232 1.93 10.46 -12.80
CA LEU A 232 3.26 10.01 -12.39
C LEU A 232 3.92 11.00 -11.42
N GLU A 233 3.71 12.31 -11.57
CA GLU A 233 4.18 13.32 -10.62
C GLU A 233 3.50 13.18 -9.26
N GLN A 234 2.17 12.99 -9.22
CA GLN A 234 1.44 12.75 -7.97
C GLN A 234 1.86 11.44 -7.29
N GLU A 235 2.03 10.37 -8.07
CA GLU A 235 2.51 9.08 -7.56
C GLU A 235 3.94 9.19 -7.00
N LYS A 236 4.82 9.90 -7.70
CA LYS A 236 6.18 10.17 -7.23
C LYS A 236 6.18 10.98 -5.92
N GLU A 237 5.32 11.98 -5.80
CA GLU A 237 5.20 12.79 -4.58
C GLU A 237 4.70 11.95 -3.40
N TYR A 238 3.69 11.11 -3.63
CA TYR A 238 3.20 10.14 -2.65
C TYR A 238 4.29 9.15 -2.21
N LEU A 239 4.99 8.51 -3.17
CA LEU A 239 6.07 7.56 -2.88
C LEU A 239 7.26 8.24 -2.18
N THR A 240 7.51 9.52 -2.45
CA THR A 240 8.57 10.26 -1.75
C THR A 240 8.20 10.46 -0.28
N ALA A 241 6.95 10.86 0.01
CA ALA A 241 6.46 11.01 1.37
C ALA A 241 6.46 9.68 2.15
N GLU A 242 6.04 8.59 1.53
CA GLU A 242 6.08 7.25 2.14
C GLU A 242 7.52 6.80 2.43
N ASN A 243 8.47 7.06 1.52
CA ASN A 243 9.88 6.75 1.74
C ASN A 243 10.49 7.58 2.88
N GLU A 244 10.13 8.86 3.02
CA GLU A 244 10.56 9.70 4.14
C GLU A 244 10.04 9.16 5.48
N GLU A 245 8.77 8.73 5.54
CA GLU A 245 8.17 8.11 6.73
C GLU A 245 8.87 6.79 7.09
N LEU A 246 9.07 5.90 6.11
CA LEU A 246 9.79 4.64 6.33
C LEU A 246 11.23 4.88 6.80
N THR A 247 11.90 5.89 6.25
CA THR A 247 13.26 6.28 6.68
C THR A 247 13.27 6.73 8.13
N ALA A 248 12.26 7.49 8.58
CA ALA A 248 12.12 7.90 9.97
C ALA A 248 11.87 6.70 10.90
N GLN A 249 10.99 5.76 10.52
CA GLN A 249 10.74 4.54 11.31
C GLN A 249 11.97 3.64 11.42
N ILE A 250 12.76 3.52 10.35
CA ILE A 250 14.04 2.79 10.36
C ILE A 250 15.04 3.46 11.32
N ALA A 251 15.10 4.80 11.33
CA ALA A 251 15.99 5.53 12.24
C ALA A 251 15.58 5.33 13.71
N GLU A 252 14.28 5.36 14.02
CA GLU A 252 13.76 5.07 15.36
C GLU A 252 14.09 3.63 15.78
N SER A 253 13.80 2.65 14.91
CA SER A 253 14.10 1.23 15.18
C SER A 253 15.59 0.98 15.40
N ARG A 254 16.47 1.70 14.68
CA ARG A 254 17.92 1.61 14.89
C ARG A 254 18.35 2.16 16.25
N ALA A 255 17.73 3.24 16.73
CA ALA A 255 17.99 3.77 18.06
C ALA A 255 17.57 2.77 19.15
N ASP A 256 16.39 2.15 19.01
CA ASP A 256 15.92 1.12 19.94
C ASP A 256 16.84 -0.11 19.97
N ILE A 257 17.31 -0.57 18.80
CA ILE A 257 18.28 -1.66 18.72
C ILE A 257 19.59 -1.30 19.44
N GLN A 258 20.04 -0.05 19.35
CA GLN A 258 21.26 0.38 20.03
C GLN A 258 21.07 0.35 21.56
N ILE A 259 19.93 0.85 22.06
CA ILE A 259 19.60 0.79 23.48
C ILE A 259 19.59 -0.66 23.97
N LEU A 260 18.92 -1.56 23.24
CA LEU A 260 18.88 -2.98 23.60
C LEU A 260 20.26 -3.65 23.60
N LYS A 261 21.18 -3.22 22.74
CA LYS A 261 22.57 -3.70 22.75
C LYS A 261 23.30 -3.22 24.01
N ASP A 262 23.15 -1.95 24.36
CA ASP A 262 23.79 -1.36 25.53
C ASP A 262 23.26 -2.02 26.83
N ASP A 263 21.94 -2.24 26.91
CA ASP A 263 21.29 -2.95 28.02
C ASP A 263 21.78 -4.41 28.11
N LYS A 264 21.93 -5.09 26.98
CA LYS A 264 22.49 -6.46 26.94
C LYS A 264 23.93 -6.49 27.46
N GLU A 265 24.76 -5.55 27.04
CA GLU A 265 26.15 -5.46 27.54
C GLU A 265 26.18 -5.20 29.04
N GLN A 266 25.29 -4.35 29.54
CA GLN A 266 25.16 -4.08 30.96
C GLN A 266 24.73 -5.33 31.74
N ALA A 267 23.71 -6.05 31.28
CA ALA A 267 23.26 -7.29 31.89
C ALA A 267 24.36 -8.39 31.90
N ILE A 268 25.21 -8.44 30.87
CA ILE A 268 26.36 -9.36 30.83
C ILE A 268 27.39 -8.99 31.92
N ARG A 269 27.69 -7.69 32.10
CA ARG A 269 28.60 -7.23 33.16
C ARG A 269 28.07 -7.57 34.55
N GLU A 270 26.81 -7.26 34.81
CA GLU A 270 26.17 -7.54 36.09
C GLU A 270 26.11 -9.04 36.39
N LYS A 271 25.87 -9.86 35.37
CA LYS A 271 25.93 -11.33 35.49
C LYS A 271 27.33 -11.79 35.90
N GLN A 272 28.38 -11.29 35.25
CA GLN A 272 29.77 -11.67 35.58
C GLN A 272 30.14 -11.25 37.00
N GLU A 273 29.73 -10.06 37.45
CA GLU A 273 29.94 -9.60 38.82
C GLU A 273 29.17 -10.43 39.85
N ALA A 274 27.97 -10.89 39.51
CA ALA A 274 27.20 -11.80 40.36
C ALA A 274 27.84 -13.20 40.44
N GLU A 275 28.34 -13.74 39.32
CA GLU A 275 29.06 -15.01 39.27
C GLU A 275 30.34 -14.96 40.13
N GLN A 276 31.13 -13.88 40.04
CA GLN A 276 32.32 -13.73 40.87
C GLN A 276 31.99 -13.67 42.37
N ARG A 277 30.94 -12.92 42.74
CA ARG A 277 30.47 -12.86 44.13
C ARG A 277 29.98 -14.22 44.64
N ALA A 278 29.31 -15.01 43.80
CA ALA A 278 28.88 -16.35 44.15
C ALA A 278 30.08 -17.27 44.40
N GLU A 279 31.10 -17.22 43.54
CA GLU A 279 32.34 -18.00 43.71
C GLU A 279 33.07 -17.65 45.01
N ASP A 280 33.16 -16.37 45.34
CA ASP A 280 33.79 -15.91 46.58
C ASP A 280 32.98 -16.36 47.82
N ALA A 281 31.66 -16.30 47.75
CA ALA A 281 30.78 -16.80 48.81
C ALA A 281 30.90 -18.32 49.02
N GLU A 282 31.06 -19.10 47.94
CA GLU A 282 31.29 -20.55 48.03
C GLU A 282 32.63 -20.88 48.70
N LYS A 283 33.70 -20.12 48.40
CA LYS A 283 35.00 -20.27 49.07
C LYS A 283 34.93 -19.97 50.56
N GLU A 284 34.24 -18.89 50.94
CA GLU A 284 34.02 -18.54 52.35
C GLU A 284 33.18 -19.61 53.08
N LEU A 285 32.13 -20.12 52.42
CA LEU A 285 31.32 -21.20 52.97
C LEU A 285 32.17 -22.45 53.25
N LYS A 286 33.04 -22.82 52.29
CA LYS A 286 33.96 -23.96 52.44
C LYS A 286 34.90 -23.79 53.64
N SER A 287 35.48 -22.59 53.79
CA SER A 287 36.35 -22.24 54.93
C SER A 287 35.60 -22.36 56.28
N LEU A 288 34.35 -21.89 56.33
CA LEU A 288 33.51 -22.01 57.52
C LEU A 288 33.12 -23.46 57.83
N GLU A 289 32.82 -24.27 56.81
CA GLU A 289 32.57 -25.71 56.96
C GLU A 289 33.80 -26.43 57.52
N ASP A 290 34.99 -26.16 56.99
CA ASP A 290 36.24 -26.75 57.48
C ASP A 290 36.52 -26.35 58.93
N ARG A 291 36.31 -25.07 59.27
CA ARG A 291 36.46 -24.59 60.65
C ARG A 291 35.46 -25.23 61.59
N ARG A 292 34.21 -25.40 61.16
CA ARG A 292 33.18 -26.13 61.91
C ARG A 292 33.62 -27.58 62.15
N ASN A 293 34.12 -28.26 61.12
CA ASN A 293 34.57 -29.65 61.21
C ASN A 293 35.74 -29.82 62.21
N VAL A 294 36.62 -28.83 62.34
CA VAL A 294 37.68 -28.81 63.36
C VAL A 294 37.13 -28.55 64.77
N LEU A 295 36.17 -27.64 64.91
CA LEU A 295 35.59 -27.29 66.22
C LEU A 295 34.67 -28.37 66.78
N GLN A 296 33.97 -29.12 65.92
CA GLN A 296 33.04 -30.18 66.32
C GLN A 296 33.66 -31.21 67.30
N PRO A 297 34.80 -31.85 67.01
CA PRO A 297 35.41 -32.81 67.95
C PRO A 297 35.91 -32.14 69.23
N ILE A 298 36.36 -30.88 69.18
CA ILE A 298 36.79 -30.13 70.37
C ILE A 298 35.59 -29.89 71.30
N MET A 299 34.45 -29.51 70.73
CA MET A 299 33.19 -29.34 71.48
C MET A 299 32.68 -30.66 72.06
N ASP A 300 32.77 -31.76 71.30
CA ASP A 300 32.38 -33.08 71.76
C ASP A 300 33.28 -33.54 72.93
N ASN A 301 34.59 -33.30 72.84
CA ASN A 301 35.55 -33.62 73.90
C ASN A 301 35.35 -32.73 75.13
N ALA A 302 35.16 -31.42 74.97
CA ALA A 302 34.85 -30.52 76.08
C ALA A 302 33.52 -30.90 76.76
N SER A 303 32.52 -31.33 75.99
CA SER A 303 31.25 -31.84 76.54
C SER A 303 31.44 -33.15 77.32
N LYS A 304 32.35 -34.02 76.86
CA LYS A 304 32.74 -35.25 77.56
C LYS A 304 33.53 -34.96 78.84
N GLU A 305 34.50 -34.06 78.77
CA GLU A 305 35.27 -33.59 79.93
C GLU A 305 34.36 -32.89 80.94
N ILE A 306 33.40 -32.06 80.54
CA ILE A 306 32.43 -31.46 81.47
C ILE A 306 31.58 -32.54 82.15
N LYS A 307 31.15 -33.59 81.43
CA LYS A 307 30.48 -34.76 82.02
C LYS A 307 31.38 -35.51 83.01
N GLU A 308 32.67 -35.65 82.71
CA GLU A 308 33.66 -36.30 83.59
C GLU A 308 34.06 -35.42 84.79
N TYR A 309 34.15 -34.09 84.62
CA TYR A 309 34.37 -33.10 85.69
C TYR A 309 33.16 -32.98 86.62
N GLY A 310 31.94 -33.19 86.10
CA GLY A 310 30.75 -33.45 86.92
C GLY A 310 30.89 -34.68 87.83
N MET A 311 31.83 -35.59 87.53
CA MET A 311 32.22 -36.73 88.36
C MET A 311 33.57 -36.56 89.09
N ILE A 312 34.20 -35.37 89.09
CA ILE A 312 35.43 -35.16 89.86
C ILE A 312 35.11 -34.97 91.33
N LYS A 313 35.24 -36.11 92.03
CA LYS A 313 35.52 -36.25 93.46
C LYS A 313 36.68 -35.31 93.83
N THR A 314 36.37 -34.21 94.51
CA THR A 314 37.36 -33.25 95.00
C THR A 314 38.13 -33.84 96.19
N PHE A 315 39.35 -34.34 95.94
CA PHE A 315 40.28 -34.60 97.04
C PHE A 315 40.81 -33.26 97.57
N LEU A 316 40.53 -32.97 98.84
CA LEU A 316 41.15 -31.87 99.57
C LEU A 316 42.65 -32.15 99.73
N PRO A 317 43.53 -31.12 99.78
CA PRO A 317 44.95 -31.33 100.02
C PRO A 317 45.18 -32.05 101.34
N GLU A 318 46.11 -32.99 101.40
CA GLU A 318 46.40 -33.66 102.68
C GLU A 318 46.95 -32.67 103.72
N ALA A 319 46.48 -32.82 104.96
CA ALA A 319 46.98 -32.05 106.10
C ALA A 319 48.38 -32.54 106.47
N GLY A 320 49.31 -31.62 106.74
CA GLY A 320 50.63 -31.99 107.22
C GLY A 320 50.56 -32.55 108.65
N THR A 321 51.52 -33.39 109.03
CA THR A 321 51.61 -33.92 110.39
C THR A 321 51.70 -32.77 111.40
N PHE A 322 50.74 -32.70 112.34
CA PHE A 322 50.56 -31.61 113.33
C PHE A 322 50.13 -30.23 112.79
N GLU A 323 49.57 -30.15 111.58
CA GLU A 323 49.00 -28.90 111.05
C GLU A 323 47.70 -28.53 111.78
N ARG A 324 47.66 -27.34 112.41
CA ARG A 324 46.45 -26.83 113.06
C ARG A 324 45.36 -26.50 112.03
N ALA A 325 44.09 -26.71 112.39
CA ALA A 325 42.95 -26.52 111.49
C ALA A 325 42.86 -25.10 110.88
N VAL A 326 43.25 -24.07 111.66
CA VAL A 326 43.25 -22.67 111.20
C VAL A 326 44.26 -22.46 110.05
N PRO A 327 45.57 -22.77 110.20
CA PRO A 327 46.51 -22.66 109.09
C PRO A 327 46.17 -23.55 107.89
N TYR A 328 45.63 -24.76 108.09
CA TYR A 328 45.17 -25.60 106.97
C TYR A 328 44.05 -24.92 106.16
N ARG A 329 43.05 -24.35 106.85
CA ARG A 329 41.96 -23.60 106.21
C ARG A 329 42.46 -22.35 105.50
N GLU A 330 43.31 -21.56 106.16
CA GLU A 330 43.79 -20.27 105.65
C GLU A 330 44.79 -20.44 104.49
N ASN A 331 45.70 -21.40 104.58
CA ASN A 331 46.81 -21.54 103.63
C ASN A 331 46.55 -22.54 102.51
N LYS A 332 45.66 -23.52 102.69
CA LYS A 332 45.38 -24.55 101.67
C LYS A 332 43.97 -24.44 101.11
N ILE A 333 42.94 -24.37 101.97
CA ILE A 333 41.55 -24.37 101.51
C ILE A 333 41.13 -23.03 100.90
N LYS A 334 41.40 -21.91 101.57
CA LYS A 334 41.04 -20.57 101.04
C LYS A 334 41.69 -20.28 99.68
N PRO A 335 43.00 -20.53 99.45
CA PRO A 335 43.61 -20.29 98.14
C PRO A 335 43.05 -21.20 97.06
N LEU A 336 42.74 -22.46 97.37
CA LEU A 336 42.07 -23.37 96.43
C LEU A 336 40.67 -22.89 96.08
N PHE A 337 39.88 -22.46 97.06
CA PHE A 337 38.55 -21.90 96.83
C PHE A 337 38.60 -20.63 95.98
N ILE A 338 39.58 -19.75 96.22
CA ILE A 338 39.81 -18.55 95.40
C ILE A 338 40.20 -18.95 93.97
N LYS A 339 41.08 -19.93 93.80
CA LYS A 339 41.49 -20.44 92.48
C LYS A 339 40.31 -21.04 91.72
N MET A 340 39.49 -21.87 92.36
CA MET A 340 38.25 -22.41 91.79
C MET A 340 37.25 -21.31 91.46
N LYS A 341 37.02 -20.35 92.36
CA LYS A 341 36.13 -19.21 92.13
C LYS A 341 36.56 -18.41 90.90
N ASN A 342 37.86 -18.14 90.76
CA ASN A 342 38.40 -17.39 89.62
C ASN A 342 38.27 -18.19 88.31
N GLN A 343 38.50 -19.51 88.34
CA GLN A 343 38.30 -20.37 87.17
C GLN A 343 36.82 -20.46 86.76
N ILE A 344 35.91 -20.61 87.73
CA ILE A 344 34.46 -20.60 87.49
C ILE A 344 34.02 -19.25 86.92
N ALA A 345 34.51 -18.13 87.47
CA ALA A 345 34.22 -16.80 86.95
C ALA A 345 34.73 -16.61 85.51
N ALA A 346 35.94 -17.09 85.19
CA ALA A 346 36.49 -17.04 83.84
C ALA A 346 35.69 -17.91 82.86
N LEU A 347 35.26 -19.11 83.28
CA LEU A 347 34.40 -19.98 82.47
C LEU A 347 33.02 -19.36 82.26
N ALA A 348 32.40 -18.79 83.29
CA ALA A 348 31.13 -18.09 83.18
C ALA A 348 31.23 -16.89 82.21
N GLY A 349 32.33 -16.14 82.24
CA GLY A 349 32.61 -15.08 81.27
C GLY A 349 32.65 -15.60 79.83
N LYS A 350 33.38 -16.70 79.60
CA LYS A 350 33.42 -17.36 78.28
C LYS A 350 32.06 -17.87 77.81
N VAL A 351 31.24 -18.43 78.71
CA VAL A 351 29.88 -18.88 78.38
C VAL A 351 28.99 -17.71 77.97
N VAL A 352 29.09 -16.56 78.63
CA VAL A 352 28.34 -15.34 78.26
C VAL A 352 28.80 -14.82 76.89
N GLU A 353 30.09 -14.80 76.62
CA GLU A 353 30.63 -14.40 75.30
C GLU A 353 30.18 -15.34 74.18
N LEU A 354 30.23 -16.66 74.42
CA LEU A 354 29.73 -17.66 73.46
C LEU A 354 28.23 -17.50 73.21
N ASN A 355 27.42 -17.26 74.26
CA ASN A 355 25.99 -17.01 74.09
C ASN A 355 25.72 -15.75 73.25
N LYS A 356 26.49 -14.67 73.43
CA LYS A 356 26.37 -13.47 72.58
C LYS A 356 26.70 -13.77 71.12
N MET A 357 27.73 -14.58 70.87
CA MET A 357 28.07 -15.00 69.50
C MET A 357 26.96 -15.87 68.89
N VAL A 358 26.43 -16.84 69.64
CA VAL A 358 25.32 -17.69 69.18
C VAL A 358 24.10 -16.85 68.81
N GLU A 359 23.72 -15.88 69.64
CA GLU A 359 22.57 -15.02 69.34
C GLU A 359 22.82 -14.11 68.13
N SER A 360 24.05 -13.61 67.96
CA SER A 360 24.43 -12.85 66.77
C SER A 360 24.34 -13.70 65.49
N TRP A 361 24.85 -14.94 65.54
CA TRP A 361 24.78 -15.87 64.41
C TRP A 361 23.35 -16.31 64.09
N LYS A 362 22.53 -16.54 65.12
CA LYS A 362 21.11 -16.86 64.96
C LYS A 362 20.36 -15.73 64.24
N ASN A 363 20.60 -14.48 64.64
CA ASN A 363 20.02 -13.31 63.96
C ASN A 363 20.48 -13.18 62.50
N LYS A 364 21.77 -13.42 62.21
CA LYS A 364 22.28 -13.41 60.83
C LYS A 364 21.66 -14.53 59.98
N TYR A 365 21.57 -15.73 60.53
CA TYR A 365 20.95 -16.87 59.86
C TYR A 365 19.48 -16.59 59.56
N GLN A 366 18.73 -16.04 60.53
CA GLN A 366 17.32 -15.71 60.33
C GLN A 366 17.12 -14.67 59.23
N LYS A 367 17.94 -13.62 59.17
CA LYS A 367 17.91 -12.65 58.07
C LYS A 367 18.19 -13.29 56.72
N SER A 368 19.18 -14.17 56.65
CA SER A 368 19.51 -14.88 55.40
C SER A 368 18.37 -15.81 54.95
N VAL A 369 17.68 -16.47 55.88
CA VAL A 369 16.48 -17.27 55.57
C VAL A 369 15.35 -16.39 55.02
N GLU A 370 15.10 -15.23 55.63
CA GLU A 370 14.09 -14.27 55.14
C GLU A 370 14.43 -13.76 53.73
N GLU A 371 15.70 -13.51 53.42
CA GLU A 371 16.16 -13.14 52.09
C GLU A 371 15.96 -14.27 51.07
N CYS A 372 16.30 -15.51 51.43
CA CYS A 372 16.06 -16.69 50.59
C CYS A 372 14.56 -16.89 50.30
N ASP A 373 13.70 -16.73 51.31
CA ASP A 373 12.24 -16.81 51.14
C ASP A 373 11.70 -15.71 50.21
N ASN A 374 12.27 -14.51 50.27
CA ASN A 374 11.89 -13.42 49.38
C ASN A 374 12.31 -13.68 47.93
N ILE A 375 13.55 -14.14 47.72
CA ILE A 375 14.05 -14.52 46.39
C ILE A 375 13.22 -15.67 45.81
N GLN A 376 12.85 -16.65 46.63
CA GLN A 376 12.03 -17.78 46.19
C GLN A 376 10.65 -17.31 45.70
N LYS A 377 10.01 -16.35 46.40
CA LYS A 377 8.74 -15.77 45.95
C LYS A 377 8.88 -15.03 44.62
N GLN A 378 9.92 -14.21 44.47
CA GLN A 378 10.21 -13.51 43.21
C GLN A 378 10.43 -14.50 42.06
N LEU A 379 11.16 -15.59 42.31
CA LEU A 379 11.39 -16.65 41.32
C LEU A 379 10.09 -17.34 40.90
N ASP A 380 9.18 -17.61 41.84
CA ASP A 380 7.89 -18.23 41.56
C ASP A 380 6.96 -17.30 40.75
N ASP A 381 6.99 -15.99 41.03
CA ASP A 381 6.26 -14.99 40.24
C ASP A 381 6.79 -14.91 38.81
N VAL A 382 8.12 -14.84 38.62
CA VAL A 382 8.75 -14.85 37.29
C VAL A 382 8.42 -16.14 36.53
N ARG A 383 8.45 -17.30 37.18
CA ARG A 383 8.06 -18.58 36.56
C ARG A 383 6.61 -18.58 36.10
N LYS A 384 5.71 -18.02 36.90
CA LYS A 384 4.29 -17.91 36.56
C LYS A 384 4.07 -16.99 35.36
N GLU A 385 4.78 -15.88 35.28
CA GLU A 385 4.72 -14.98 34.12
C GLU A 385 5.28 -15.63 32.87
N ASN A 386 6.44 -16.28 32.97
CA ASN A 386 7.02 -17.01 31.85
C ASN A 386 6.09 -18.11 31.33
N GLY A 387 5.36 -18.80 32.21
CA GLY A 387 4.32 -19.76 31.82
C GLY A 387 3.15 -19.11 31.07
N LYS A 388 2.71 -17.91 31.45
CA LYS A 388 1.69 -17.16 30.70
C LYS A 388 2.18 -16.76 29.32
N LEU A 389 3.38 -16.19 29.24
CA LEU A 389 3.99 -15.79 27.97
C LEU A 389 4.19 -16.98 27.03
N SER A 390 4.59 -18.13 27.57
CA SER A 390 4.71 -19.36 26.80
C SER A 390 3.37 -19.83 26.23
N ASN A 391 2.28 -19.77 27.01
CA ASN A 391 0.94 -20.09 26.54
C ASN A 391 0.45 -19.10 25.47
N ASP A 392 0.72 -17.81 25.63
CA ASP A 392 0.36 -16.78 24.66
C ASP A 392 1.14 -16.96 23.34
N ASN A 393 2.43 -17.27 23.42
CA ASN A 393 3.24 -17.61 22.25
C ASN A 393 2.71 -18.85 21.52
N GLN A 394 2.29 -19.88 22.25
CA GLN A 394 1.66 -21.06 21.62
C GLN A 394 0.37 -20.67 20.89
N ARG A 395 -0.51 -19.85 21.49
CA ARG A 395 -1.74 -19.39 20.85
C ARG A 395 -1.48 -18.55 19.60
N LEU A 396 -0.47 -17.69 19.63
CA LEU A 396 -0.04 -16.91 18.48
C LEU A 396 0.47 -17.81 17.36
N GLN A 397 1.29 -18.82 17.70
CA GLN A 397 1.76 -19.80 16.72
C GLN A 397 0.59 -20.57 16.08
N GLU A 398 -0.35 -21.07 16.89
CA GLU A 398 -1.54 -21.76 16.39
C GLU A 398 -2.38 -20.87 15.45
N THR A 399 -2.45 -19.57 15.73
CA THR A 399 -3.14 -18.59 14.88
C THR A 399 -2.38 -18.35 13.58
N SER A 400 -1.06 -18.19 13.64
CA SER A 400 -0.19 -18.08 12.46
C SER A 400 -0.33 -19.30 11.55
N ASP A 401 -0.29 -20.51 12.10
CA ASP A 401 -0.44 -21.74 11.33
C ASP A 401 -1.81 -21.82 10.62
N ARG A 402 -2.86 -21.27 11.25
CA ARG A 402 -4.18 -21.16 10.61
C ARG A 402 -4.16 -20.14 9.48
N TYR A 403 -3.54 -18.98 9.68
CA TYR A 403 -3.37 -17.96 8.64
C TYR A 403 -2.60 -18.53 7.44
N ASP A 404 -1.47 -19.21 7.66
CA ASP A 404 -0.66 -19.84 6.62
C ASP A 404 -1.44 -20.89 5.81
N ARG A 405 -2.37 -21.61 6.46
CA ARG A 405 -3.28 -22.53 5.76
C ARG A 405 -4.25 -21.79 4.86
N VAL A 406 -4.81 -20.66 5.31
CA VAL A 406 -5.73 -19.83 4.50
C VAL A 406 -4.99 -19.25 3.29
N VAL A 407 -3.81 -18.68 3.51
CA VAL A 407 -2.93 -18.16 2.44
C VAL A 407 -2.63 -19.23 1.39
N ARG A 408 -2.35 -20.47 1.83
CA ARG A 408 -2.07 -21.59 0.93
C ARG A 408 -3.26 -22.00 0.06
N ILE A 409 -4.48 -21.92 0.59
CA ILE A 409 -5.70 -22.34 -0.11
C ILE A 409 -6.20 -21.24 -1.08
N LEU A 410 -6.19 -19.99 -0.61
CA LEU A 410 -6.81 -18.87 -1.33
C LEU A 410 -5.82 -18.03 -2.15
N GLY A 411 -4.52 -18.20 -1.92
CA GLY A 411 -3.47 -17.37 -2.52
C GLY A 411 -3.22 -16.09 -1.73
N MET A 412 -1.96 -15.67 -1.70
CA MET A 412 -1.50 -14.53 -0.88
C MET A 412 -2.21 -13.22 -1.25
N GLU A 413 -2.30 -12.90 -2.55
CA GLU A 413 -2.93 -11.65 -3.02
C GLU A 413 -4.40 -11.55 -2.58
N THR A 414 -5.18 -12.63 -2.74
CA THR A 414 -6.59 -12.61 -2.36
C THR A 414 -6.78 -12.49 -0.84
N VAL A 415 -5.93 -13.13 -0.04
CA VAL A 415 -6.00 -13.02 1.43
C VAL A 415 -5.61 -11.61 1.87
N GLU A 416 -4.53 -11.05 1.32
CA GLU A 416 -4.07 -9.70 1.63
C GLU A 416 -5.13 -8.66 1.27
N ASP A 417 -5.74 -8.75 0.08
CA ASP A 417 -6.78 -7.83 -0.37
C ASP A 417 -8.00 -7.84 0.56
N VAL A 418 -8.45 -9.03 0.99
CA VAL A 418 -9.59 -9.18 1.91
C VAL A 418 -9.25 -8.63 3.29
N VAL A 419 -8.05 -8.90 3.81
CA VAL A 419 -7.59 -8.36 5.10
C VAL A 419 -7.48 -6.84 5.04
N GLN A 420 -6.90 -6.29 3.99
CA GLN A 420 -6.78 -4.84 3.81
C GLN A 420 -8.15 -4.17 3.66
N GLN A 421 -9.09 -4.83 3.00
CA GLN A 421 -10.47 -4.35 2.90
C GLN A 421 -11.16 -4.34 4.26
N ASP A 422 -11.06 -5.42 5.06
CA ASP A 422 -11.61 -5.45 6.43
C ASP A 422 -10.97 -4.37 7.32
N ILE A 423 -9.64 -4.17 7.23
CA ILE A 423 -8.95 -3.10 7.96
C ILE A 423 -9.51 -1.73 7.58
N LYS A 424 -9.74 -1.47 6.28
CA LYS A 424 -10.35 -0.20 5.82
C LYS A 424 -11.76 -0.03 6.35
N GLU A 425 -12.57 -1.08 6.33
CA GLU A 425 -13.94 -1.07 6.84
C GLU A 425 -13.99 -0.86 8.36
N GLN A 426 -13.11 -1.52 9.12
CA GLN A 426 -12.98 -1.30 10.56
C GLN A 426 -12.54 0.12 10.88
N ARG A 427 -11.55 0.67 10.18
CA ARG A 427 -11.14 2.07 10.34
C ARG A 427 -12.28 3.04 10.04
N ALA A 428 -13.02 2.83 8.94
CA ALA A 428 -14.17 3.64 8.60
C ALA A 428 -15.29 3.55 9.66
N LEU A 429 -15.50 2.37 10.26
CA LEU A 429 -16.47 2.17 11.33
C LEU A 429 -16.02 2.85 12.64
N GLU A 430 -14.75 2.75 12.99
CA GLU A 430 -14.16 3.48 14.13
C GLU A 430 -14.22 4.99 13.93
N GLU A 431 -13.93 5.47 12.73
CA GLU A 431 -14.03 6.89 12.37
C GLU A 431 -15.48 7.38 12.41
N LYS A 432 -16.43 6.57 11.95
CA LYS A 432 -17.86 6.86 12.10
C LYS A 432 -18.29 6.93 13.56
N ARG A 433 -17.86 5.98 14.41
CA ARG A 433 -18.11 6.02 15.87
C ARG A 433 -17.45 7.24 16.51
N ARG A 434 -16.26 7.62 16.05
CA ARG A 434 -15.55 8.82 16.50
C ARG A 434 -16.32 10.09 16.12
N MET A 435 -16.84 10.17 14.90
CA MET A 435 -17.66 11.28 14.39
C MET A 435 -19.03 11.36 15.10
N GLU A 436 -19.61 10.22 15.50
CA GLU A 436 -20.84 10.17 16.30
C GLU A 436 -20.62 10.63 17.75
N GLN A 437 -19.44 10.35 18.32
CA GLN A 437 -19.04 10.81 19.66
C GLN A 437 -18.53 12.26 19.68
N MET A 438 -18.26 12.86 18.52
CA MET A 438 -17.83 14.25 18.42
C MET A 438 -19.00 15.21 18.71
N PRO A 439 -18.81 16.21 19.59
CA PRO A 439 -19.85 17.21 19.85
C PRO A 439 -20.16 18.02 18.58
N LYS A 440 -21.44 18.04 18.16
CA LYS A 440 -21.93 18.83 17.02
C LYS A 440 -22.14 20.28 17.44
N GLY A 441 -21.48 21.24 16.79
CA GLY A 441 -21.57 22.67 17.11
C GLY A 441 -20.27 23.45 16.84
N SER A 442 -20.08 24.57 17.54
CA SER A 442 -18.92 25.48 17.39
C SER A 442 -17.58 24.75 17.31
N VAL A 443 -16.75 25.15 16.33
CA VAL A 443 -15.38 24.67 16.08
C VAL A 443 -14.52 24.67 17.36
N LEU A 444 -14.77 25.62 18.28
CA LEU A 444 -14.06 25.73 19.55
C LEU A 444 -14.32 24.51 20.48
N LYS A 445 -15.55 24.01 20.55
CA LYS A 445 -15.91 22.82 21.35
C LYS A 445 -15.34 21.53 20.75
N GLN A 446 -15.20 21.48 19.42
CA GLN A 446 -14.60 20.34 18.73
C GLN A 446 -13.08 20.26 18.96
N LEU A 447 -12.40 21.41 18.98
CA LEU A 447 -10.99 21.54 19.34
C LEU A 447 -10.71 21.15 20.81
N GLU A 448 -11.54 21.61 21.74
CA GLU A 448 -11.42 21.25 23.17
C GLU A 448 -11.59 19.74 23.39
N TRP A 449 -12.59 19.12 22.75
CA TRP A 449 -12.82 17.67 22.82
C TRP A 449 -11.65 16.86 22.22
N ALA A 450 -11.12 17.27 21.07
CA ALA A 450 -9.96 16.62 20.44
C ALA A 450 -8.71 16.70 21.33
N THR A 451 -8.50 17.84 21.99
CA THR A 451 -7.36 18.06 22.90
C THR A 451 -7.47 17.19 24.17
N GLN A 452 -8.66 17.12 24.77
CA GLN A 452 -8.90 16.25 25.93
C GLN A 452 -8.76 14.77 25.60
N LYS A 453 -9.30 14.32 24.46
CA LYS A 453 -9.18 12.92 24.02
C LYS A 453 -7.73 12.50 23.78
N SER A 454 -6.96 13.35 23.10
CA SER A 454 -5.51 13.13 22.88
C SER A 454 -4.72 13.06 24.20
N GLN A 455 -5.06 13.90 25.18
CA GLN A 455 -4.45 13.84 26.50
C GLN A 455 -4.77 12.54 27.26
N ILE A 456 -6.02 12.06 27.18
CA ILE A 456 -6.43 10.79 27.81
C ILE A 456 -5.71 9.60 27.15
N GLU A 457 -5.65 9.57 25.82
CA GLU A 457 -4.94 8.53 25.06
C GLU A 457 -3.43 8.52 25.37
N ASN A 458 -2.81 9.71 25.46
CA ASN A 458 -1.40 9.83 25.86
C ASN A 458 -1.16 9.42 27.32
N GLN A 459 -2.10 9.70 28.24
CA GLN A 459 -2.00 9.22 29.62
C GLN A 459 -2.15 7.71 29.73
N GLN A 460 -3.04 7.09 28.94
CA GLN A 460 -3.15 5.63 28.86
C GLN A 460 -1.90 4.99 28.26
N ARG A 461 -1.32 5.55 27.19
CA ARG A 461 -0.05 5.09 26.62
C ARG A 461 1.10 5.19 27.62
N LYS A 462 1.18 6.29 28.38
CA LYS A 462 2.15 6.45 29.46
C LYS A 462 1.94 5.42 30.58
N LYS A 463 0.70 5.22 31.05
CA LYS A 463 0.37 4.19 32.04
C LYS A 463 0.75 2.78 31.58
N ASN A 464 0.51 2.44 30.33
CA ASN A 464 0.92 1.15 29.77
C ASN A 464 2.45 1.01 29.73
N LYS A 465 3.18 2.05 29.29
CA LYS A 465 4.67 2.06 29.36
C LYS A 465 5.19 1.92 30.80
N THR A 466 4.56 2.56 31.79
CA THR A 466 4.96 2.40 33.20
C THR A 466 4.61 1.02 33.75
N LYS A 467 3.53 0.39 33.27
CA LYS A 467 3.17 -1.00 33.62
C LYS A 467 4.20 -2.01 33.12
N TYR A 468 4.83 -1.74 31.96
CA TYR A 468 5.94 -2.54 31.45
C TYR A 468 7.29 -2.23 32.12
N LYS A 469 7.54 -0.99 32.56
CA LYS A 469 8.72 -0.65 33.38
C LYS A 469 8.63 -1.11 34.84
N GLY A 470 7.44 -1.32 35.38
CA GLY A 470 7.23 -1.90 36.71
C GLY A 470 7.51 -3.41 36.79
N LEU A 471 7.81 -4.05 35.65
CA LEU A 471 8.29 -5.43 35.54
C LEU A 471 9.84 -5.52 35.52
N GLU A 472 10.56 -4.39 35.64
CA GLU A 472 12.03 -4.31 35.66
C GLU A 472 12.60 -4.07 37.09
N ILE A 473 11.87 -4.41 38.15
CA ILE A 473 12.39 -4.52 39.53
C ILE A 473 11.98 -5.89 40.07
#